data_AF-A0A0N0VHJ8-F1
#
_entry.id   AF-A0A0N0VHJ8-F1
#
_cell.length_a   1.000
_cell.length_b   1.000
_cell.length_c   1.000
_cell.angle_alpha   90.00
_cell.angle_beta   90.00
_cell.angle_gamma   90.00
#
_symmetry.space_group_name_H-M   'P 1'
#
loop_
_entity.id
_entity.type
_entity.pdbx_description
1 polymer ?
#
loop_
_entity_poly.entity_id
_entity_poly.type
_entity_poly.pdbx_seq_one_letter_code
_entity_poly.pdbx_strand_id
1 'polypeptide(L)'
;MNVGNAAAAPAAAPQERSRVVRILVLVDCAVLVIFGFIAFIGNLLNFFDLTVPVLAIYMCIFGLVLTSCEMNLAASKTYFGALHEWLGEAVFMIFVGTLGVAIWTASLFGLIGGFYSIVVGAAVIVDQFAFGRRFLNNAPQPAAAA
;
A
#
# COMPACT_ATOMS: atom_id res chain seq x y z
N MET A 1 -25.65 19.48 -26.24
CA MET A 1 -25.14 18.51 -25.24
C MET A 1 -23.67 18.84 -25.05
N ASN A 2 -23.34 19.46 -23.91
CA ASN A 2 -22.02 20.02 -23.66
C ASN A 2 -21.09 18.89 -23.19
N VAL A 3 -20.11 18.53 -24.01
CA VAL A 3 -19.06 17.57 -23.66
C VAL A 3 -18.14 18.28 -22.69
N GLY A 4 -18.53 18.29 -21.42
CA GLY A 4 -17.78 18.88 -20.33
C GLY A 4 -16.45 18.15 -20.19
N ASN A 5 -15.37 18.89 -20.43
CA ASN A 5 -14.00 18.64 -19.99
C ASN A 5 -13.89 17.50 -18.97
N ALA A 6 -13.43 16.33 -19.43
CA ALA A 6 -12.70 15.41 -18.57
C ALA A 6 -11.44 16.16 -18.12
N ALA A 7 -11.55 16.86 -16.98
CA ALA A 7 -10.43 17.47 -16.31
C ALA A 7 -9.37 16.37 -16.14
N ALA A 8 -8.30 16.47 -16.93
CA ALA A 8 -7.14 15.63 -16.78
C ALA A 8 -6.72 15.74 -15.32
N ALA A 9 -6.88 14.64 -14.57
CA ALA A 9 -6.40 14.56 -13.21
C ALA A 9 -4.92 14.99 -13.24
N PRO A 10 -4.52 15.96 -12.40
CA PRO A 10 -3.15 16.45 -12.43
C PRO A 10 -2.24 15.23 -12.28
N ALA A 11 -1.34 15.05 -13.24
CA ALA A 11 -0.36 13.97 -13.21
C ALA A 11 0.29 13.99 -11.83
N ALA A 12 0.01 12.97 -11.02
CA ALA A 12 0.46 12.89 -9.65
C ALA A 12 1.97 13.16 -9.65
N ALA A 13 2.36 14.24 -8.98
CA ALA A 13 3.76 14.61 -8.86
C ALA A 13 4.53 13.36 -8.37
N PRO A 14 5.71 13.06 -8.94
CA PRO A 14 6.47 11.89 -8.53
C PRO A 14 6.64 11.94 -7.01
N GLN A 15 6.08 10.96 -6.31
CA GLN A 15 6.17 10.88 -4.85
C GLN A 15 7.66 10.79 -4.50
N GLU A 16 8.23 11.89 -4.00
CA GLU A 16 9.61 11.89 -3.49
C GLU A 16 9.62 11.25 -2.09
N ARG A 17 9.42 9.94 -2.07
CA ARG A 17 9.41 9.11 -0.86
C ARG A 17 10.83 8.90 -0.34
N SER A 18 11.01 8.84 0.98
CA SER A 18 12.29 8.43 1.56
C SER A 18 12.69 7.04 1.06
N ARG A 19 13.98 6.84 0.75
CA ARG A 19 14.50 5.53 0.27
C ARG A 19 14.13 4.40 1.23
N VAL A 20 14.08 4.67 2.53
CA VAL A 20 13.74 3.69 3.57
C VAL A 20 12.29 3.20 3.41
N VAL A 21 11.33 4.12 3.24
CA VAL A 21 9.91 3.76 3.11
C VAL A 21 9.66 3.04 1.79
N ARG A 22 10.35 3.43 0.72
CA ARG A 22 10.25 2.72 -0.56
C ARG A 22 10.71 1.27 -0.45
N ILE A 23 11.80 1.02 0.30
CA ILE A 23 12.25 -0.34 0.59
C ILE A 23 11.21 -1.10 1.43
N LEU A 24 10.67 -0.47 2.48
CA LEU A 24 9.63 -1.08 3.32
C LEU A 24 8.40 -1.50 2.52
N VAL A 25 7.96 -0.67 1.58
CA VAL A 25 6.81 -0.99 0.71
C VAL A 25 7.12 -2.13 -0.26
N LEU A 26 8.32 -2.16 -0.87
CA LEU A 26 8.72 -3.29 -1.71
C LEU A 26 8.81 -4.60 -0.92
N VAL A 27 9.29 -4.53 0.33
CA VAL A 27 9.30 -5.68 1.22
C VAL A 27 7.87 -6.09 1.60
N ASP A 28 6.97 -5.14 1.84
CA ASP A 28 5.56 -5.44 2.13
C ASP A 28 4.87 -6.17 0.98
N CYS A 29 5.09 -5.71 -0.25
CA CYS A 29 4.64 -6.39 -1.46
C CYS A 29 5.09 -7.85 -1.49
N ALA A 30 6.37 -8.12 -1.20
CA ALA A 30 6.90 -9.48 -1.15
C ALA A 30 6.31 -10.29 0.00
N VAL A 31 6.16 -9.68 1.18
CA VAL A 31 5.57 -10.32 2.37
C VAL A 31 4.12 -10.74 2.08
N LEU A 32 3.30 -9.86 1.51
CA LEU A 32 1.91 -10.16 1.17
C LEU A 32 1.78 -11.33 0.19
N VAL A 33 2.64 -11.37 -0.84
CA VAL A 33 2.64 -12.45 -1.84
C VAL A 33 3.14 -13.76 -1.23
N ILE A 34 4.28 -13.75 -0.54
CA ILE A 34 4.90 -14.98 -0.01
C ILE A 34 4.06 -15.54 1.13
N PHE A 35 3.66 -14.71 2.09
CA PHE A 35 2.90 -15.17 3.25
C PHE A 35 1.45 -15.50 2.88
N GLY A 36 0.85 -14.77 1.95
CA GLY A 36 -0.44 -15.13 1.36
C GLY A 36 -0.37 -16.50 0.68
N PHE A 37 0.67 -16.77 -0.10
CA PHE A 37 0.84 -18.05 -0.79
C PHE A 37 1.10 -19.21 0.19
N ILE A 38 1.94 -19.00 1.22
CA ILE A 38 2.16 -19.99 2.27
C ILE A 38 0.86 -20.29 3.02
N ALA A 39 0.09 -19.26 3.37
CA ALA A 39 -1.22 -19.43 4.02
C ALA A 39 -2.20 -20.20 3.12
N PHE A 40 -2.19 -19.94 1.82
CA PHE A 40 -3.01 -20.64 0.83
C PHE A 40 -2.67 -22.13 0.76
N ILE A 41 -1.39 -22.47 0.55
CA ILE A 41 -0.94 -23.87 0.47
C ILE A 41 -1.16 -24.59 1.79
N GLY A 42 -0.82 -23.94 2.92
CA GLY A 42 -1.04 -24.50 4.24
C GLY A 42 -2.50 -24.85 4.50
N ASN A 43 -3.44 -24.06 3.98
CA ASN A 43 -4.86 -24.34 4.15
C ASN A 43 -5.40 -25.39 3.17
N LEU A 44 -4.96 -25.37 1.91
CA LEU A 44 -5.31 -26.43 0.95
C LEU A 44 -4.91 -27.82 1.45
N LEU A 45 -3.80 -27.95 2.17
CA LEU A 45 -3.34 -29.21 2.73
C LEU A 45 -4.17 -29.66 3.95
N ASN A 46 -4.84 -28.73 4.63
CA ASN A 46 -5.62 -29.02 5.84
C ASN A 46 -7.14 -29.08 5.61
N PHE A 47 -7.63 -28.79 4.39
CA PHE A 47 -9.06 -28.88 4.00
C PHE A 47 -10.03 -28.19 4.97
N PHE A 48 -9.62 -27.09 5.60
CA PHE A 48 -10.52 -26.27 6.39
C PHE A 48 -11.10 -25.14 5.54
N ASP A 49 -12.39 -24.87 5.74
CA ASP A 49 -13.17 -23.70 5.31
C ASP A 49 -12.62 -22.88 4.12
N LEU A 50 -13.38 -22.88 3.02
CA LEU A 50 -13.03 -22.19 1.76
C LEU A 50 -12.75 -20.68 1.94
N THR A 51 -13.21 -20.09 3.04
CA THR A 51 -13.04 -18.67 3.33
C THR A 51 -11.56 -18.24 3.41
N VAL A 52 -10.71 -19.07 3.99
CA VAL A 52 -9.29 -18.74 4.19
C VAL A 52 -8.46 -18.81 2.90
N PRO A 53 -8.56 -19.85 2.05
CA PRO A 53 -7.85 -19.85 0.77
C PRO A 53 -8.29 -18.70 -0.13
N VAL A 54 -9.57 -18.30 -0.09
CA VAL A 54 -10.05 -17.11 -0.81
C VAL A 54 -9.36 -15.84 -0.29
N LEU A 55 -9.33 -15.62 1.03
CA LEU A 55 -8.63 -14.45 1.58
C LEU A 55 -7.11 -14.48 1.31
N ALA A 56 -6.48 -15.65 1.37
CA ALA A 56 -5.06 -15.81 1.07
C ALA A 56 -4.74 -15.45 -0.39
N ILE A 57 -5.59 -15.85 -1.34
CA ILE A 57 -5.50 -15.43 -2.74
C ILE A 57 -5.65 -13.90 -2.85
N TYR A 58 -6.59 -13.29 -2.13
CA TYR A 58 -6.75 -11.83 -2.14
C TYR A 58 -5.49 -11.12 -1.63
N MET A 59 -4.83 -11.61 -0.57
CA MET A 59 -3.56 -11.03 -0.10
C MET A 59 -2.48 -11.08 -1.19
N CYS A 60 -2.37 -12.21 -1.90
CA CYS A 60 -1.43 -12.34 -3.01
C CYS A 60 -1.74 -11.35 -4.14
N ILE A 61 -3.00 -11.26 -4.55
CA ILE A 61 -3.43 -10.35 -5.63
C ILE A 61 -3.16 -8.90 -5.21
N PHE A 62 -3.45 -8.53 -3.97
CA PHE A 62 -3.20 -7.17 -3.48
C PHE A 62 -1.71 -6.84 -3.41
N GLY A 63 -0.84 -7.78 -3.01
CA GLY A 63 0.61 -7.60 -3.08
C GLY A 63 1.12 -7.42 -4.53
N LEU A 64 0.54 -8.16 -5.49
CA LEU A 64 0.86 -7.99 -6.91
C LEU A 64 0.37 -6.64 -7.46
N VAL A 65 -0.82 -6.19 -7.05
CA VAL A 65 -1.36 -4.88 -7.42
C VAL A 65 -0.46 -3.76 -6.88
N LEU A 66 -0.05 -3.82 -5.62
CA LEU A 66 0.89 -2.85 -5.04
C LEU A 66 2.23 -2.86 -5.78
N THR A 67 2.78 -4.04 -6.08
CA THR A 67 4.00 -4.16 -6.89
C THR A 67 3.85 -3.49 -8.25
N SER A 68 2.71 -3.69 -8.92
CA SER A 68 2.44 -3.08 -10.23
C SER A 68 2.29 -1.56 -10.19
N CYS A 69 1.82 -1.02 -9.05
CA CYS A 69 1.75 0.41 -8.81
C CYS A 69 3.14 0.99 -8.56
N GLU A 70 3.95 0.34 -7.70
CA GLU A 70 5.33 0.73 -7.38
C GLU A 70 6.29 0.65 -8.58
N MET A 71 6.13 -0.36 -9.44
CA MET A 71 6.90 -0.47 -10.69
C MET A 71 6.40 0.50 -11.79
N ASN A 72 5.37 1.31 -11.51
CA ASN A 72 4.83 2.33 -12.42
C ASN A 72 4.50 1.77 -13.82
N LEU A 73 3.92 0.56 -13.86
CA LEU A 73 3.43 -0.02 -15.11
C LEU A 73 2.30 0.86 -15.69
N ALA A 74 2.34 1.13 -17.00
CA ALA A 74 1.35 2.01 -17.65
C ALA A 74 -0.10 1.57 -17.41
N ALA A 75 -0.36 0.27 -17.27
CA ALA A 75 -1.68 -0.27 -16.97
C ALA A 75 -2.15 0.02 -15.53
N SER A 76 -1.24 0.13 -14.55
CA SER A 76 -1.64 0.33 -13.14
C SER A 76 -2.22 1.73 -12.91
N LYS A 77 -1.73 2.75 -13.61
CA LYS A 77 -2.29 4.11 -13.54
C LYS A 77 -3.73 4.21 -14.03
N THR A 78 -4.10 3.42 -15.03
CA THR A 78 -5.45 3.44 -15.62
C THR A 78 -6.48 2.79 -14.70
N TYR A 79 -6.14 1.69 -14.05
CA TYR A 79 -7.09 0.92 -13.23
C TYR A 79 -6.99 1.20 -11.73
N PHE A 80 -5.83 1.64 -11.26
CA PHE A 80 -5.50 1.81 -9.86
C PHE A 80 -4.95 3.21 -9.56
N GLY A 81 -5.45 4.23 -10.26
CA GLY A 81 -5.00 5.63 -10.08
C GLY A 81 -5.04 6.12 -8.63
N ALA A 82 -5.99 5.65 -7.82
CA ALA A 82 -6.07 5.97 -6.39
C ALA A 82 -4.90 5.40 -5.56
N LEU A 83 -4.30 4.28 -5.99
CA LEU A 83 -3.13 3.68 -5.34
C LEU A 83 -1.82 4.39 -5.72
N HIS A 84 -1.83 5.28 -6.71
CA HIS A 84 -0.70 6.17 -6.99
C HIS A 84 -0.67 7.41 -6.08
N GLU A 85 -1.76 7.67 -5.34
CA GLU A 85 -1.80 8.70 -4.30
C GLU A 85 -1.29 8.14 -2.97
N TRP A 86 -0.45 8.91 -2.26
CA TRP A 86 0.22 8.44 -1.03
C TRP A 86 -0.80 8.04 0.05
N LEU A 87 -1.93 8.73 0.11
CA LEU A 87 -3.00 8.45 1.05
C LEU A 87 -3.74 7.17 0.66
N GLY A 88 -4.07 7.00 -0.63
CA GLY A 88 -4.75 5.80 -1.12
C GLY A 88 -3.91 4.54 -0.96
N GLU A 89 -2.61 4.63 -1.24
CA GLU A 89 -1.64 3.56 -1.03
C GLU A 89 -1.55 3.14 0.45
N ALA A 90 -1.38 4.12 1.36
CA ALA A 90 -1.28 3.84 2.79
C ALA A 90 -2.57 3.24 3.38
N VAL A 91 -3.73 3.78 3.00
CA VAL A 91 -5.04 3.25 3.42
C VAL A 91 -5.23 1.83 2.90
N PHE A 92 -4.81 1.56 1.67
CA PHE A 92 -4.87 0.23 1.09
C PHE A 92 -3.99 -0.78 1.83
N MET A 93 -2.74 -0.42 2.16
CA MET A 93 -1.86 -1.28 2.98
C MET A 93 -2.48 -1.58 4.35
N ILE A 94 -3.04 -0.58 5.02
CA ILE A 94 -3.71 -0.80 6.31
C ILE A 94 -4.92 -1.72 6.14
N PHE A 95 -5.73 -1.53 5.09
CA PHE A 95 -6.88 -2.38 4.81
C PHE A 95 -6.47 -3.84 4.56
N VAL A 96 -5.51 -4.07 3.66
CA VAL A 96 -4.99 -5.41 3.37
C VAL A 96 -4.36 -6.01 4.62
N GLY A 97 -3.64 -5.20 5.41
CA GLY A 97 -3.08 -5.60 6.68
C GLY A 97 -4.13 -6.08 7.68
N THR A 98 -5.24 -5.35 7.83
CA THR A 98 -6.35 -5.76 8.70
C THR A 98 -7.04 -7.02 8.22
N LEU A 99 -7.14 -7.25 6.90
CA LEU A 99 -7.61 -8.53 6.34
C LEU A 99 -6.67 -9.69 6.72
N GLY A 100 -5.35 -9.47 6.68
CA GLY A 100 -4.35 -10.45 7.10
C GLY A 100 -4.42 -10.77 8.59
N VAL A 101 -4.62 -9.75 9.42
CA VAL A 101 -4.85 -9.96 10.85
C VAL A 101 -6.17 -10.70 11.08
N ALA A 102 -7.23 -10.46 10.31
CA ALA A 102 -8.51 -11.15 10.50
C ALA A 102 -8.42 -12.67 10.26
N ILE A 103 -7.51 -13.15 9.41
CA ILE A 103 -7.29 -14.58 9.13
C ILE A 103 -6.32 -15.27 10.08
N TRP A 104 -5.87 -14.59 11.15
CA TRP A 104 -4.86 -15.10 12.06
C TRP A 104 -5.19 -16.44 12.73
N THR A 105 -6.48 -16.73 12.91
CA THR A 105 -6.95 -17.99 13.50
C THR A 105 -6.57 -19.21 12.66
N ALA A 106 -6.26 -19.02 11.37
CA ALA A 106 -5.93 -20.08 10.43
C ALA A 106 -4.45 -20.05 9.97
N SER A 107 -3.75 -18.93 10.12
CA SER A 107 -2.35 -18.82 9.68
C SER A 107 -1.56 -17.74 10.43
N LEU A 108 -0.49 -18.16 11.11
CA LEU A 108 0.48 -17.24 11.72
C LEU A 108 1.16 -16.35 10.67
N PHE A 109 1.36 -16.87 9.45
CA PHE A 109 1.93 -16.10 8.34
C PHE A 109 0.97 -14.98 7.88
N GLY A 110 -0.34 -15.27 7.85
CA GLY A 110 -1.36 -14.25 7.59
C GLY A 110 -1.33 -13.13 8.63
N LEU A 111 -1.21 -13.50 9.92
CA LEU A 111 -1.10 -12.53 11.02
C LEU A 111 0.16 -11.66 10.90
N ILE A 112 1.33 -12.25 10.72
CA ILE A 112 2.60 -11.50 10.63
C ILE A 112 2.59 -10.58 9.40
N GLY A 113 2.15 -11.10 8.25
CA GLY A 113 2.04 -10.29 7.03
C GLY A 113 1.04 -9.15 7.19
N GLY A 114 -0.09 -9.42 7.87
CA GLY A 114 -1.10 -8.42 8.17
C GLY A 114 -0.57 -7.28 9.03
N PHE A 115 0.06 -7.59 10.17
CA PHE A 115 0.65 -6.56 11.03
C PHE A 115 1.77 -5.79 10.35
N TYR A 116 2.62 -6.47 9.57
CA TYR A 116 3.68 -5.83 8.82
C TYR A 116 3.12 -4.77 7.86
N SER A 117 2.08 -5.11 7.09
CA SER A 117 1.45 -4.16 6.15
C SER A 117 0.80 -2.96 6.85
N ILE A 118 0.18 -3.15 8.02
CA ILE A 118 -0.33 -2.03 8.84
C ILE A 118 0.82 -1.09 9.25
N VAL A 119 1.94 -1.64 9.73
CA VAL A 119 3.10 -0.86 10.16
C VAL A 119 3.71 -0.09 8.97
N VAL A 120 3.80 -0.73 7.80
CA VAL A 120 4.30 -0.08 6.59
C VAL A 120 3.36 1.03 6.13
N GLY A 121 2.05 0.82 6.13
CA GLY A 121 1.06 1.87 5.84
C GLY A 121 1.16 3.05 6.80
N ALA A 122 1.35 2.80 8.10
CA ALA A 122 1.61 3.84 9.09
C ALA A 122 2.94 4.58 8.82
N ALA A 123 4.00 3.86 8.43
CA ALA A 123 5.29 4.46 8.09
C ALA A 123 5.21 5.37 6.86
N VAL A 124 4.41 5.01 5.85
CA VAL A 124 4.12 5.86 4.68
C VAL A 124 3.45 7.17 5.12
N ILE A 125 2.46 7.10 6.01
CA ILE A 125 1.79 8.29 6.55
C ILE A 125 2.80 9.18 7.31
N VAL A 126 3.59 8.59 8.20
CA VAL A 126 4.59 9.32 9.01
C VAL A 126 5.65 9.99 8.14
N ASP A 127 6.14 9.32 7.09
CA ASP A 127 7.12 9.88 6.16
C ASP A 127 6.57 11.10 5.43
N GLN A 128 5.33 11.04 4.94
CA GLN A 128 4.68 12.17 4.28
C GLN A 128 4.45 13.36 5.23
N PHE A 129 4.02 13.12 6.46
CA PHE A 129 3.88 14.18 7.47
C PHE A 129 5.23 14.78 7.89
N ALA A 130 6.27 13.95 8.02
CA ALA A 130 7.61 14.40 8.35
C ALA A 130 8.24 15.21 7.19
N PHE A 131 8.00 14.80 5.95
CA PHE A 131 8.45 15.51 4.75
C PHE A 131 7.71 16.85 4.59
N GLY A 132 6.39 16.87 4.79
CA GLY A 132 5.59 18.10 4.82
C GLY A 132 6.06 19.08 5.89
N ARG A 133 6.39 18.60 7.10
CA ARG A 133 7.01 19.43 8.15
C ARG A 133 8.40 19.95 7.78
N ARG A 134 9.23 19.15 7.09
CA ARG A 134 10.56 19.61 6.63
C ARG A 134 10.44 20.69 5.57
N PHE A 135 9.47 20.61 4.66
CA PHE A 135 9.21 21.68 3.70
C PHE A 135 8.71 22.95 4.36
N LEU A 136 7.80 22.85 5.34
CA LEU A 136 7.30 24.01 6.08
C LEU A 136 8.39 24.67 6.94
N ASN A 137 9.29 23.87 7.54
CA ASN A 137 10.40 24.39 8.35
C ASN A 137 11.60 24.90 7.54
N ASN A 138 11.77 24.45 6.29
CA ASN A 138 12.80 24.93 5.36
C ASN A 138 12.27 26.01 4.40
N ALA A 139 11.00 26.38 4.48
CA ALA A 139 10.51 27.57 3.80
C ALA A 139 11.28 28.78 4.36
N PRO A 140 11.86 29.65 3.51
CA PRO A 140 12.45 30.89 4.00
C PRO A 140 11.38 31.60 4.82
N GLN A 141 11.63 31.78 6.12
CA GLN A 141 10.79 32.68 6.90
C GLN A 141 10.75 33.99 6.12
N PRO A 142 9.57 34.53 5.78
CA PRO A 142 9.52 35.85 5.17
C PRO A 142 10.27 36.75 6.14
N ALA A 143 11.39 37.31 5.67
CA ALA A 143 12.20 38.23 6.45
C ALA A 143 11.22 39.22 7.06
N ALA A 144 11.14 39.22 8.39
CA ALA A 144 10.27 40.12 9.12
C ALA A 144 10.57 41.52 8.58
N ALA A 145 9.62 42.06 7.82
CA ALA A 145 9.72 43.40 7.31
C ALA A 145 9.47 44.33 8.51
N ALA A 146 10.49 45.13 8.80
CA ALA A 146 10.57 46.22 9.78
C ALA A 146 10.92 45.82 11.23
#